data_AF-A0A1U8QBQ0-F1
#
_entry.id   AF-A0A1U8QBQ0-F1
#
_cell.length_a   1.000
_cell.length_b   1.000
_cell.length_c   1.000
_cell.angle_alpha   90.00
_cell.angle_beta   90.00
_cell.angle_gamma   90.00
#
_symmetry.space_group_name_H-M   'P 1'
#
loop_
_entity.id
_entity.type
_entity.pdbx_description
1 polymer ?
#
loop_
_entity_poly.entity_id
_entity_poly.type
_entity_poly.pdbx_seq_one_letter_code
_entity_poly.pdbx_strand_id
1 'polypeptide(L)'
;MEDGCKPTVQPQRRLNPNMKDVVKAEVIKLLDADIIYPILDSSWVSSVQVVPKKGSMIVVPNEKNELIPTRMVTEWRVCIDYRKLNDATCKDHFLLPFIDQMLERLASHEFYCFLDGYSGYNQILISPEDQEKTTFTCPYGTFAYRRMPFGLCNAPTTF
;
A
#
# COMPACT_ATOMS: atom_id res chain seq x y z
N MET A 1 12.82 6.85 14.21
CA MET A 1 12.34 5.56 14.76
C MET A 1 12.27 5.71 16.26
N GLU A 2 11.47 4.89 16.95
CA GLU A 2 11.51 4.88 18.42
C GLU A 2 12.86 4.35 18.92
N ASP A 3 13.35 4.93 20.02
CA ASP A 3 14.64 4.57 20.61
C ASP A 3 14.65 3.08 21.02
N GLY A 4 15.68 2.35 20.57
CA GLY A 4 15.87 0.93 20.88
C GLY A 4 15.15 -0.06 19.95
N CYS A 5 14.49 0.41 18.88
CA CYS A 5 13.88 -0.49 17.91
C CYS A 5 14.90 -1.34 17.15
N LYS A 6 14.60 -2.64 17.03
CA LYS A 6 15.42 -3.60 16.28
C LYS A 6 14.90 -3.75 14.85
N PRO A 7 15.79 -3.85 13.85
CA PRO A 7 15.38 -4.16 12.48
C PRO A 7 14.61 -5.47 12.41
N THR A 8 13.56 -5.50 11.58
CA THR A 8 12.75 -6.70 11.38
C THR A 8 12.86 -7.22 9.96
N VAL A 9 13.20 -8.50 9.84
CA VAL A 9 13.19 -9.23 8.57
C VAL A 9 12.02 -10.21 8.57
N GLN A 10 11.06 -9.99 7.69
CA GLN A 10 9.92 -10.89 7.50
C GLN A 10 10.24 -11.93 6.42
N PRO A 11 9.92 -13.22 6.65
CA PRO A 11 10.06 -14.23 5.61
C PRO A 11 9.07 -13.98 4.47
N GLN A 12 9.50 -14.34 3.27
CA GLN A 12 8.65 -14.25 2.10
C GLN A 12 7.44 -15.20 2.21
N ARG A 13 6.24 -14.69 1.91
CA ARG A 13 5.01 -15.49 1.90
C ARG A 13 4.93 -16.36 0.65
N ARG A 14 4.32 -17.54 0.80
CA ARG A 14 3.99 -18.42 -0.32
C ARG A 14 2.81 -17.84 -1.08
N LEU A 15 2.94 -17.74 -2.40
CA LEU A 15 1.92 -17.23 -3.32
C LEU A 15 1.51 -18.31 -4.31
N ASN A 16 0.23 -18.37 -4.63
CA ASN A 16 -0.30 -19.21 -5.70
C ASN A 16 0.19 -18.71 -7.07
N PRO A 17 0.31 -19.58 -8.10
CA PRO A 17 0.82 -19.19 -9.42
C PRO A 17 0.19 -17.92 -10.00
N ASN A 18 -1.15 -17.84 -10.03
CA ASN A 18 -1.86 -16.65 -10.52
C ASN A 18 -1.49 -15.37 -9.76
N MET A 19 -1.29 -15.45 -8.44
CA MET A 19 -0.91 -14.31 -7.61
C MET A 19 0.56 -13.92 -7.83
N LYS A 20 1.43 -14.88 -8.17
CA LYS A 20 2.82 -14.60 -8.54
C LYS A 20 2.88 -13.76 -9.80
N ASP A 21 2.09 -14.11 -10.82
CA ASP A 21 2.05 -13.34 -12.07
C ASP A 21 1.56 -11.91 -11.86
N VAL A 22 0.55 -11.71 -11.01
CA VAL A 22 0.10 -10.38 -10.58
C VAL A 22 1.23 -9.59 -9.92
N VAL A 23 1.95 -10.20 -8.97
CA VAL A 23 3.08 -9.53 -8.29
C VAL A 23 4.18 -9.20 -9.27
N LYS A 24 4.48 -10.09 -10.21
CA LYS A 24 5.50 -9.86 -11.24
C LYS A 24 5.16 -8.65 -12.10
N ALA A 25 3.93 -8.59 -12.59
CA ALA A 25 3.46 -7.48 -13.43
C ALA A 25 3.53 -6.14 -12.69
N GLU A 26 3.14 -6.12 -11.41
CA GLU A 26 3.19 -4.89 -10.60
C GLU A 26 4.63 -4.47 -10.30
N VAL A 27 5.52 -5.40 -9.97
CA VAL A 27 6.95 -5.10 -9.73
C VAL A 27 7.60 -4.51 -10.98
N ILE A 28 7.33 -5.07 -12.16
CA ILE A 28 7.85 -4.53 -13.43
C ILE A 28 7.35 -3.10 -13.64
N LYS A 29 6.05 -2.87 -13.47
CA LYS A 29 5.45 -1.53 -13.60
C LYS A 29 6.08 -0.51 -12.65
N LEU A 30 6.35 -0.90 -11.40
CA LEU A 30 6.98 -0.02 -10.41
C LEU A 30 8.46 0.26 -10.71
N LEU A 31 9.18 -0.72 -11.26
CA LEU A 31 10.56 -0.55 -11.72
C LEU A 31 10.64 0.39 -12.92
N ASP A 32 9.77 0.19 -13.92
CA ASP A 32 9.71 1.02 -15.13
C ASP A 32 9.38 2.48 -14.81
N ALA A 33 8.62 2.72 -13.74
CA ALA A 33 8.28 4.05 -13.25
C ALA A 33 9.32 4.66 -12.28
N ASP A 34 10.43 3.98 -12.01
CA ASP A 34 11.46 4.37 -11.01
C ASP A 34 10.87 4.67 -9.61
N ILE A 35 9.78 3.97 -9.25
CA ILE A 35 9.17 4.06 -7.93
C ILE A 35 9.93 3.16 -6.94
N ILE A 36 10.45 2.03 -7.43
CA ILE A 36 11.26 1.08 -6.66
C ILE A 36 12.59 0.81 -7.35
N TYR A 37 13.56 0.32 -6.58
CA TYR A 37 14.87 -0.10 -7.09
C TYR A 37 15.30 -1.43 -6.43
N PRO A 38 16.11 -2.26 -7.11
CA PRO A 38 16.63 -3.48 -6.53
C PRO A 38 17.67 -3.17 -5.45
N ILE A 39 17.62 -3.91 -4.35
CA ILE A 39 18.57 -3.82 -3.24
C ILE A 39 19.09 -5.22 -2.90
N LEU A 40 20.38 -5.33 -2.59
CA LEU A 40 21.01 -6.61 -2.26
C LEU A 40 20.75 -6.99 -0.81
N ASP A 41 21.10 -6.09 0.11
CA ASP A 41 21.02 -6.33 1.54
C ASP A 41 20.24 -5.19 2.22
N SER A 42 19.31 -5.55 3.10
CA SER A 42 18.63 -4.61 3.99
C SER A 42 18.36 -5.26 5.34
N SER A 43 18.52 -4.48 6.41
CA SER A 43 18.18 -4.89 7.78
C SER A 43 16.67 -4.91 8.03
N TRP A 44 15.90 -4.16 7.21
CA TRP A 44 14.45 -4.11 7.26
C TRP A 44 13.90 -4.84 6.04
N VAL A 45 13.05 -5.84 6.23
CA VAL A 45 12.40 -6.54 5.11
C VAL A 45 10.95 -6.81 5.47
N SER A 46 10.05 -6.26 4.65
CA SER A 46 8.61 -6.50 4.76
C SER A 46 8.14 -7.53 3.74
N SER A 47 7.10 -8.30 4.08
CA SER A 47 6.56 -9.32 3.17
C SER A 47 5.49 -8.73 2.25
N VAL A 48 5.46 -9.16 0.99
CA VAL A 48 4.37 -8.83 0.06
C VAL A 48 3.13 -9.67 0.39
N GLN A 49 1.98 -9.01 0.40
CA GLN A 49 0.66 -9.58 0.57
C GLN A 49 -0.23 -9.18 -0.61
N VAL A 50 -0.79 -10.18 -1.30
CA VAL A 50 -1.73 -9.93 -2.38
C VAL A 50 -3.16 -10.11 -1.87
N VAL A 51 -4.00 -9.11 -2.11
CA VAL A 51 -5.39 -9.07 -1.64
C VAL A 51 -6.32 -8.90 -2.83
N PRO A 52 -7.38 -9.71 -2.96
CA PRO A 52 -8.36 -9.53 -4.02
C PRO A 52 -9.15 -8.23 -3.78
N LYS A 53 -9.27 -7.39 -4.80
CA LYS A 53 -10.18 -6.23 -4.76
C LYS A 53 -11.61 -6.76 -4.80
N LYS A 54 -12.48 -6.19 -3.96
CA LYS A 54 -13.88 -6.58 -3.88
C LYS A 54 -14.57 -6.23 -5.20
N GLY A 55 -14.91 -7.24 -6.00
CA GLY A 55 -15.73 -7.11 -7.21
C GLY A 55 -17.22 -7.05 -6.91
N SER A 56 -18.03 -6.93 -7.97
CA SER A 56 -19.48 -7.05 -7.90
C SER A 56 -19.88 -8.47 -7.50
N MET A 57 -20.98 -8.58 -6.75
CA MET A 57 -21.54 -9.86 -6.31
C MET A 57 -22.52 -10.35 -7.37
N ILE A 58 -22.35 -11.56 -7.88
CA ILE A 58 -23.26 -12.16 -8.86
C ILE A 58 -23.93 -13.37 -8.22
N VAL A 59 -25.18 -13.59 -8.55
CA VAL A 59 -25.92 -14.78 -8.12
C VAL A 59 -25.76 -15.84 -9.19
N VAL A 60 -25.08 -16.94 -8.85
CA VAL A 60 -24.87 -18.07 -9.76
C VAL A 60 -25.75 -19.23 -9.27
N PRO A 61 -26.62 -19.81 -10.11
CA PRO A 61 -27.37 -21.01 -9.75
C PRO A 61 -26.42 -22.21 -9.68
N ASN A 62 -26.47 -22.95 -8.58
CA ASN A 62 -25.77 -24.23 -8.43
C ASN A 62 -26.49 -25.34 -9.22
N GLU A 63 -25.91 -26.54 -9.30
CA GLU A 63 -26.52 -27.74 -9.91
C GLU A 63 -27.89 -28.11 -9.31
N LYS A 64 -28.18 -27.61 -8.10
CA LYS A 64 -29.48 -27.75 -7.41
C LYS A 64 -30.43 -26.57 -7.60
N ASN A 65 -30.15 -25.64 -8.53
CA ASN A 65 -30.86 -24.36 -8.71
C ASN A 65 -30.87 -23.44 -7.48
N GLU A 66 -29.98 -23.68 -6.51
CA GLU A 66 -29.78 -22.79 -5.38
C GLU A 66 -28.97 -21.56 -5.83
N LEU A 67 -29.50 -20.38 -5.55
CA LEU A 67 -28.89 -19.11 -5.90
C LEU A 67 -27.74 -18.79 -4.92
N ILE A 68 -26.50 -19.09 -5.32
CA ILE A 68 -25.31 -18.82 -4.49
C ILE A 68 -24.74 -17.45 -4.87
N PRO A 69 -24.67 -16.49 -3.93
CA PRO A 69 -23.96 -15.24 -4.17
C PRO A 69 -22.46 -15.52 -4.28
N THR A 70 -21.95 -15.52 -5.50
CA THR A 70 -20.53 -15.73 -5.80
C THR A 70 -19.85 -14.39 -6.02
N ARG A 71 -18.68 -14.22 -5.38
CA ARG A 71 -17.85 -13.02 -5.57
C ARG A 71 -16.89 -13.25 -6.72
N MET A 72 -17.00 -12.45 -7.78
CA MET A 72 -15.94 -12.42 -8.80
C MET A 72 -14.77 -11.59 -8.29
N VAL A 73 -13.56 -12.14 -8.41
CA VAL A 73 -12.31 -11.38 -8.20
C VAL A 73 -11.89 -10.85 -9.56
N THR A 74 -12.14 -9.57 -9.81
CA THR A 74 -11.80 -8.91 -11.09
C THR A 74 -10.40 -8.32 -11.07
N GLU A 75 -9.88 -7.94 -9.91
CA GLU A 75 -8.62 -7.22 -9.78
C GLU A 75 -7.93 -7.60 -8.46
N TRP A 76 -6.61 -7.57 -8.45
CA TRP A 76 -5.79 -7.89 -7.28
C TRP A 76 -4.98 -6.66 -6.87
N ARG A 77 -4.79 -6.48 -5.56
CA ARG A 77 -3.93 -5.43 -5.00
C ARG A 77 -2.68 -6.08 -4.42
N VAL A 78 -1.52 -5.57 -4.82
CA VAL A 78 -0.25 -5.91 -4.19
C VAL A 78 -0.02 -4.91 -3.06
N CYS A 79 0.00 -5.41 -1.83
CA CYS A 79 0.22 -4.62 -0.63
C CYS A 79 1.48 -5.11 0.08
N ILE A 80 2.15 -4.23 0.80
CA ILE A 80 3.32 -4.59 1.60
C ILE A 80 2.94 -4.54 3.07
N ASP A 81 3.33 -5.57 3.81
CA ASP A 81 3.00 -5.70 5.22
C ASP A 81 3.98 -4.89 6.09
N TYR A 82 3.78 -3.58 6.12
CA TYR A 82 4.55 -2.64 6.94
C TYR A 82 4.14 -2.62 8.42
N ARG A 83 3.28 -3.54 8.91
CA ARG A 83 2.84 -3.51 10.31
C ARG A 83 4.00 -3.45 11.32
N LYS A 84 4.99 -4.33 11.14
CA LYS A 84 6.19 -4.34 12.00
C LYS A 84 7.04 -3.08 11.88
N LEU A 85 7.10 -2.50 10.68
CA LEU A 85 7.83 -1.25 10.45
C LEU A 85 7.10 -0.08 11.11
N ASN A 86 5.78 -0.02 10.96
CA ASN A 86 4.92 1.01 11.55
C ASN A 86 4.94 0.97 13.08
N ASP A 87 5.00 -0.22 13.68
CA ASP A 87 5.13 -0.37 15.13
C ASP A 87 6.47 0.17 15.65
N ALA A 88 7.53 0.15 14.83
CA ALA A 88 8.84 0.71 15.16
C ALA A 88 9.02 2.19 14.79
N THR A 89 8.04 2.75 14.07
CA THR A 89 8.10 4.11 13.56
C THR A 89 7.42 5.06 14.54
N CYS A 90 8.11 6.14 14.90
CA CYS A 90 7.53 7.20 15.72
C CYS A 90 6.38 7.84 14.92
N LYS A 91 5.19 7.86 15.51
CA LYS A 91 3.99 8.38 14.87
C LYS A 91 4.00 9.90 14.91
N ASP A 92 3.76 10.50 13.75
CA ASP A 92 3.67 11.95 13.65
C ASP A 92 2.33 12.44 14.21
N HIS A 93 2.38 13.42 15.11
CA HIS A 93 1.20 14.01 15.75
C HIS A 93 0.77 15.26 14.96
N PHE A 94 0.36 15.05 13.72
CA PHE A 94 -0.16 16.14 12.90
C PHE A 94 -1.59 16.48 13.30
N LEU A 95 -1.80 17.75 13.64
CA LEU A 95 -3.09 18.26 14.06
C LEU A 95 -3.95 18.55 12.82
N LEU A 96 -4.79 17.59 12.47
CA LEU A 96 -5.83 17.84 11.47
C LEU A 96 -6.85 18.84 12.03
N PRO A 97 -7.28 19.84 11.24
CA PRO A 97 -8.34 20.74 11.66
C PRO A 97 -9.65 19.96 11.87
N PHE A 98 -10.49 20.46 12.78
CA PHE A 98 -11.81 19.87 13.00
C PHE A 98 -12.65 19.95 11.73
N ILE A 99 -13.33 18.86 11.40
CA ILE A 99 -14.16 18.75 10.19
C ILE A 99 -15.21 19.87 10.15
N ASP A 100 -15.83 20.20 11.29
CA ASP A 100 -16.84 21.25 11.38
C ASP A 100 -16.30 22.62 10.96
N GLN A 101 -15.06 22.96 11.35
CA GLN A 101 -14.42 24.22 10.94
C GLN A 101 -14.17 24.26 9.43
N MET A 102 -13.82 23.12 8.83
CA MET A 102 -13.67 23.03 7.37
C MET A 102 -15.03 23.17 6.67
N LEU A 103 -16.08 22.52 7.20
CA LEU A 103 -17.43 22.56 6.64
C LEU A 103 -18.05 23.96 6.73
N GLU A 104 -17.88 24.68 7.85
CA GLU A 104 -18.34 26.06 7.99
C GLU A 104 -17.70 26.99 6.97
N ARG A 105 -16.39 26.85 6.73
CA ARG A 105 -15.68 27.61 5.69
C ARG A 105 -16.15 27.25 4.28
N LEU A 106 -16.50 25.99 4.06
CA LEU A 106 -16.97 25.51 2.77
C LEU A 106 -18.38 26.03 2.47
N ALA A 107 -19.29 25.98 3.46
CA ALA A 107 -20.72 26.27 3.33
C ALA A 107 -21.07 27.68 2.80
N SER A 108 -20.16 28.65 2.89
CA SER A 108 -20.37 30.02 2.39
C SER A 108 -20.18 30.17 0.88
N HIS A 109 -19.93 29.09 0.13
CA HIS A 109 -19.64 29.12 -1.31
C HIS A 109 -20.77 28.47 -2.13
N GLU A 110 -21.04 29.01 -3.32
CA GLU A 110 -22.13 28.54 -4.20
C GLU A 110 -21.72 27.35 -5.09
N PHE A 111 -20.42 27.22 -5.38
CA PHE A 111 -19.87 26.17 -6.24
C PHE A 111 -18.76 25.38 -5.54
N TYR A 112 -18.79 24.06 -5.71
CA TYR A 112 -17.81 23.14 -5.13
C TYR A 112 -17.09 22.36 -6.23
N CYS A 113 -15.77 22.24 -6.09
CA CYS A 113 -14.95 21.38 -6.92
C CYS A 113 -14.19 20.40 -6.02
N PHE A 114 -14.19 19.13 -6.39
CA PHE A 114 -13.41 18.10 -5.72
C PHE A 114 -12.27 17.67 -6.66
N LEU A 115 -11.05 17.73 -6.14
CA LEU A 115 -9.84 17.30 -6.84
C LEU A 115 -9.27 16.08 -6.11
N ASP A 116 -9.00 15.01 -6.84
CA ASP A 116 -8.34 13.82 -6.31
C ASP A 116 -6.87 13.80 -6.74
N GLY A 117 -5.98 13.65 -5.76
CA GLY A 117 -4.55 13.50 -5.99
C GLY A 117 -4.24 12.10 -6.49
N TYR A 118 -4.40 11.86 -7.80
CA TYR A 118 -4.18 10.55 -8.40
C TYR A 118 -2.78 10.01 -8.05
N SER A 119 -2.74 8.87 -7.36
CA SER A 119 -1.50 8.26 -6.87
C SER A 119 -0.61 9.22 -6.08
N GLY A 120 -1.19 10.14 -5.30
CA GLY A 120 -0.49 11.23 -4.63
C GLY A 120 0.75 10.81 -3.84
N TYR A 121 0.68 9.69 -3.11
CA TYR A 121 1.83 9.18 -2.36
C TYR A 121 3.03 8.81 -3.25
N ASN A 122 2.78 8.22 -4.43
CA ASN A 122 3.85 7.86 -5.37
C ASN A 122 4.58 9.09 -5.95
N GLN A 123 4.06 10.30 -5.73
CA GLN A 123 4.70 11.54 -6.14
C GLN A 123 5.70 12.05 -5.08
N ILE A 124 5.52 11.69 -3.81
CA ILE A 124 6.37 12.13 -2.71
C ILE A 124 7.63 11.26 -2.65
N LEU A 125 8.81 11.90 -2.62
CA LEU A 125 10.09 11.23 -2.43
C LEU A 125 10.30 10.84 -0.96
N ILE A 126 10.82 9.64 -0.73
CA ILE A 126 11.29 9.22 0.59
C ILE A 126 12.72 9.73 0.77
N SER A 127 13.03 10.23 1.97
CA SER A 127 14.40 10.57 2.37
C SER A 127 15.36 9.41 2.07
N PRO A 128 16.53 9.64 1.44
CA PRO A 128 17.46 8.56 1.07
C PRO A 128 17.82 7.63 2.23
N GLU A 129 17.94 8.16 3.45
CA GLU A 129 18.25 7.41 4.67
C GLU A 129 17.12 6.46 5.12
N ASP A 130 15.89 6.74 4.70
CA ASP A 130 14.70 5.99 5.07
C ASP A 130 14.26 4.99 3.99
N GLN A 131 14.80 5.07 2.77
CA GLN A 131 14.42 4.18 1.66
C GLN A 131 14.64 2.71 1.99
N GLU A 132 15.78 2.39 2.63
CA GLU A 132 16.11 1.01 3.02
C GLU A 132 15.06 0.39 3.97
N LYS A 133 14.39 1.21 4.78
CA LYS A 133 13.36 0.75 5.73
C LYS A 133 12.10 0.26 5.03
N THR A 134 11.83 0.79 3.85
CA THR A 134 10.67 0.43 3.02
C THR A 134 10.88 -0.83 2.20
N THR A 135 12.03 -1.50 2.36
CA THR A 135 12.39 -2.70 1.62
C THR A 135 11.36 -3.82 1.80
N PHE A 136 11.04 -4.48 0.70
CA PHE A 136 10.15 -5.64 0.68
C PHE A 136 10.75 -6.79 -0.13
N THR A 137 10.34 -8.00 0.23
CA THR A 137 10.73 -9.22 -0.46
C THR A 137 9.55 -9.83 -1.23
N CYS A 138 9.82 -10.26 -2.46
CA CYS A 138 8.89 -11.00 -3.29
C CYS A 138 9.61 -12.18 -3.98
N PRO A 139 8.88 -13.12 -4.62
CA PRO A 139 9.50 -14.28 -5.27
C PRO A 139 10.52 -13.96 -6.36
N TYR A 140 10.57 -12.71 -6.82
CA TYR A 140 11.40 -12.25 -7.94
C TYR A 140 12.61 -11.43 -7.49
N GLY A 141 12.73 -11.12 -6.20
CA GLY A 141 13.82 -10.31 -5.66
C GLY A 141 13.41 -9.48 -4.47
N THR A 142 14.36 -8.66 -4.02
CA THR A 142 14.20 -7.72 -2.92
C THR A 142 14.33 -6.31 -3.49
N PHE A 143 13.39 -5.43 -3.11
CA PHE A 143 13.29 -4.09 -3.67
C PHE A 143 13.00 -3.08 -2.56
N ALA A 144 13.45 -1.85 -2.74
CA ALA A 144 13.18 -0.71 -1.86
C ALA A 144 12.45 0.40 -2.62
N TYR A 145 11.67 1.22 -1.91
CA TYR A 145 10.94 2.33 -2.53
C TYR A 145 11.78 3.61 -2.54
N ARG A 146 11.77 4.32 -3.68
CA ARG A 146 12.21 5.72 -3.78
C ARG A 146 11.09 6.70 -3.43
N ARG A 147 9.85 6.33 -3.73
CA ARG A 147 8.64 7.14 -3.52
C ARG A 147 7.75 6.53 -2.47
N MET A 148 6.94 7.33 -1.79
CA MET A 148 6.17 6.87 -0.63
C MET A 148 5.18 5.76 -0.99
N PRO A 149 5.35 4.52 -0.46
CA PRO A 149 4.41 3.44 -0.68
C PRO A 149 3.17 3.59 0.18
N PHE A 150 2.09 2.96 -0.26
CA PHE A 150 0.91 2.77 0.58
C PHE A 150 1.22 1.88 1.78
N GLY A 151 0.62 2.21 2.92
CA GLY A 151 0.66 1.40 4.14
C GLY A 151 1.63 1.86 5.23
N LEU A 152 2.44 2.91 4.98
CA LEU A 152 3.22 3.57 6.02
C LEU A 152 2.32 4.40 6.94
N CYS A 153 2.58 4.38 8.25
CA CYS A 153 1.74 5.07 9.23
C CYS A 153 1.74 6.60 9.09
N ASN A 154 2.85 7.19 8.66
CA ASN A 154 3.00 8.64 8.55
C ASN A 154 2.72 9.17 7.14
N ALA A 155 2.38 8.30 6.18
CA ALA A 155 2.13 8.73 4.80
C ALA A 155 0.99 9.76 4.65
N PRO A 156 -0.16 9.63 5.34
CA PRO A 156 -1.23 10.62 5.26
C PRO A 156 -0.86 11.97 5.90
N THR A 157 0.11 11.97 6.82
CA THR A 157 0.59 13.18 7.47
C THR A 157 1.56 13.96 6.58
N THR A 158 2.34 13.25 5.77
CA THR A 158 3.28 13.87 4.83
C THR A 158 2.60 14.44 3.57
N PHE A 159 1.44 13.91 3.18
CA PHE A 159 0.68 14.32 2.01
C PHE A 159 -0.29 15.46 2.34
#